data_AF-A0A3D2PCY3-F1
#
_entry.id   AF-A0A3D2PCY3-F1
#
_cell.length_a   1.000
_cell.length_b   1.000
_cell.length_c   1.000
_cell.angle_alpha   90.00
_cell.angle_beta   90.00
_cell.angle_gamma   90.00
#
_symmetry.space_group_name_H-M   'P 1'
#
loop_
_entity.id
_entity.type
_entity.pdbx_description
1 polymer ?
#
loop_
_entity_poly.entity_id
_entity_poly.type
_entity_poly.pdbx_seq_one_letter_code
_entity_poly.pdbx_strand_id
1 'polypeptide(L)'
;IVWSIIRKEDFAQIRGKDYDVDAVANEMRSIEGVEIVILFREKNKKLLRVSLRSKGEINIASVAERYNGGGHFDMAGCYIPNSKKKIRELLSLTEGILR
;
A
#
# COMPACT_ATOMS: atom_id res chain seq x y z
N ILE A 1 0.85 -9.84 7.27
CA ILE A 1 0.88 -8.77 6.24
C ILE A 1 0.43 -9.36 4.91
N VAL A 2 -0.40 -8.65 4.15
CA VAL A 2 -0.69 -8.96 2.74
C VAL A 2 -0.34 -7.76 1.87
N TRP A 3 0.17 -8.01 0.67
CA TRP A 3 0.45 -6.94 -0.27
C TRP A 3 0.21 -7.37 -1.71
N SER A 4 -0.07 -6.40 -2.57
CA SER A 4 -0.20 -6.60 -4.01
C SER A 4 0.21 -5.35 -4.77
N ILE A 5 0.37 -5.48 -6.08
CA ILE A 5 0.68 -4.37 -6.98
C ILE A 5 -0.29 -4.37 -8.15
N ILE A 6 -0.87 -3.19 -8.42
CA ILE A 6 -1.67 -2.92 -9.61
C ILE A 6 -0.83 -2.10 -10.57
N ARG A 7 -0.58 -2.67 -11.74
CA ARG A 7 0.18 -2.09 -12.85
C ARG A 7 -0.73 -1.27 -13.75
N LYS A 8 -0.12 -0.41 -14.56
CA LYS A 8 -0.88 0.44 -15.50
C LYS A 8 -1.58 -0.41 -16.56
N GLU A 9 -0.97 -1.53 -16.92
CA GLU A 9 -1.49 -2.52 -17.86
C GLU A 9 -2.76 -3.20 -17.33
N ASP A 10 -2.85 -3.45 -16.02
CA ASP A 10 -4.04 -4.05 -15.40
C ASP A 10 -5.29 -3.17 -15.61
N PHE A 11 -5.13 -1.86 -15.44
CA PHE A 11 -6.20 -0.89 -15.69
C PHE A 11 -6.66 -0.83 -17.15
N ALA A 12 -5.71 -0.95 -18.09
CA ALA A 12 -6.00 -0.89 -19.51
C ALA A 12 -6.92 -2.04 -19.96
N GLN A 13 -6.84 -3.20 -19.29
CA GLN A 13 -7.66 -4.37 -19.58
C GLN A 13 -9.12 -4.21 -19.15
N ILE A 14 -9.38 -3.47 -18.05
CA ILE A 14 -10.70 -3.43 -17.41
C ILE A 14 -11.39 -2.06 -17.45
N ARG A 15 -10.80 -1.06 -18.13
CA ARG A 15 -11.24 0.35 -18.10
C ARG A 15 -11.40 0.90 -16.67
N GLY A 16 -10.61 0.39 -15.75
CA GLY A 16 -10.65 0.78 -14.34
C GLY A 16 -10.18 2.22 -14.15
N LYS A 17 -10.59 2.83 -13.05
CA LYS A 17 -10.23 4.19 -12.66
C LYS A 17 -9.52 4.21 -11.32
N ASP A 18 -8.80 5.29 -11.08
CA ASP A 18 -7.98 5.43 -9.89
C ASP A 18 -8.73 5.24 -8.56
N TYR A 19 -10.02 5.57 -8.50
CA TYR A 19 -10.80 5.39 -7.28
C TYR A 19 -11.24 3.95 -7.02
N ASP A 20 -11.22 3.07 -8.04
CA ASP A 20 -11.62 1.66 -7.89
C ASP A 20 -10.62 0.86 -7.04
N VAL A 21 -9.38 1.36 -6.93
CA VAL A 21 -8.28 0.67 -6.23
C VAL A 21 -8.38 0.74 -4.71
N ASP A 22 -9.01 1.78 -4.16
CA ASP A 22 -9.12 1.88 -2.71
C ASP A 22 -10.05 0.78 -2.13
N ALA A 23 -11.01 0.29 -2.91
CA ALA A 23 -11.84 -0.86 -2.54
C ALA A 23 -11.02 -2.16 -2.46
N VAL A 24 -10.04 -2.35 -3.35
CA VAL A 24 -9.17 -3.54 -3.35
C VAL A 24 -8.38 -3.64 -2.04
N ALA A 25 -7.87 -2.51 -1.51
CA ALA A 25 -7.16 -2.50 -0.23
C ALA A 25 -8.08 -2.88 0.95
N ASN A 26 -9.37 -2.53 0.88
CA ASN A 26 -10.35 -2.92 1.89
C ASN A 26 -10.70 -4.41 1.78
N GLU A 27 -10.86 -4.94 0.57
CA GLU A 27 -11.08 -6.38 0.36
C GLU A 27 -9.89 -7.21 0.86
N MET A 28 -8.66 -6.77 0.57
CA MET A 28 -7.46 -7.42 1.12
C MET A 28 -7.42 -7.38 2.65
N ARG A 29 -8.03 -6.35 3.29
CA ARG A 29 -8.12 -6.23 4.75
C ARG A 29 -9.11 -7.25 5.34
N SER A 30 -10.08 -7.75 4.58
CA SER A 30 -11.06 -8.72 5.08
C SER A 30 -10.49 -10.13 5.27
N ILE A 31 -9.34 -10.42 4.65
CA ILE A 31 -8.65 -11.72 4.77
C ILE A 31 -8.36 -12.03 6.24
N GLU A 32 -8.72 -13.25 6.67
CA GLU A 32 -8.49 -13.74 8.02
C GLU A 32 -6.99 -13.77 8.34
N GLY A 33 -6.62 -13.33 9.56
CA GLY A 33 -5.22 -13.24 10.00
C GLY A 33 -4.41 -12.09 9.38
N VAL A 34 -4.97 -11.31 8.46
CA VAL A 34 -4.28 -10.11 7.93
C VAL A 34 -4.41 -8.95 8.90
N GLU A 35 -3.27 -8.45 9.38
CA GLU A 35 -3.18 -7.27 10.24
C GLU A 35 -2.79 -5.98 9.49
N ILE A 36 -2.06 -6.11 8.37
CA ILE A 36 -1.60 -4.98 7.56
C ILE A 36 -1.79 -5.30 6.09
N VAL A 37 -2.31 -4.33 5.33
CA VAL A 37 -2.47 -4.35 3.88
C VAL A 37 -1.58 -3.28 3.26
N ILE A 38 -0.86 -3.65 2.21
CA ILE A 38 -0.06 -2.74 1.39
C ILE A 38 -0.45 -2.92 -0.07
N LEU A 39 -1.02 -1.88 -0.69
CA LEU A 39 -1.38 -1.90 -2.10
C LEU A 39 -0.53 -0.89 -2.86
N PHE A 40 0.38 -1.40 -3.68
CA PHE A 40 1.15 -0.59 -4.60
C PHE A 40 0.34 -0.34 -5.87
N ARG A 41 0.31 0.89 -6.35
CA ARG A 41 -0.31 1.24 -7.62
C ARG A 41 0.64 2.02 -8.48
N GLU A 42 0.85 1.55 -9.70
CA GLU A 42 1.66 2.25 -10.69
C GLU A 42 0.95 3.51 -11.20
N LYS A 43 1.54 4.68 -10.92
CA LYS A 43 1.09 5.95 -11.52
C LYS A 43 1.78 6.19 -12.86
N ASN A 44 3.05 5.85 -12.93
CA ASN A 44 3.85 5.87 -14.14
C ASN A 44 5.09 4.99 -13.95
N LYS A 45 5.92 4.89 -15.00
CA LYS A 45 7.14 4.06 -15.03
C LYS A 45 8.12 4.32 -13.88
N LYS A 46 8.05 5.49 -13.21
CA LYS A 46 8.98 5.90 -12.14
C LYS A 46 8.34 5.94 -10.75
N LEU A 47 7.02 5.87 -10.63
CA LEU A 47 6.33 6.21 -9.38
C LEU A 47 5.20 5.24 -9.03
N LEU A 48 5.19 4.79 -7.78
CA LEU A 48 4.11 4.04 -7.17
C LEU A 48 3.41 4.91 -6.13
N ARG A 49 2.08 4.90 -6.12
CA ARG A 49 1.29 5.27 -4.93
C ARG A 49 1.15 4.03 -4.06
N VAL A 50 1.35 4.17 -2.77
CA VAL A 50 1.19 3.09 -1.78
C VAL A 50 -0.01 3.42 -0.92
N SER A 51 -1.01 2.55 -0.92
CA SER A 51 -2.14 2.60 0.03
C SER A 51 -1.86 1.61 1.15
N LEU A 52 -1.89 2.09 2.38
CA LEU A 52 -1.60 1.32 3.59
C LEU A 52 -2.87 1.23 4.45
N ARG A 53 -3.13 0.04 5.00
CA ARG A 53 -4.19 -0.18 5.99
C ARG A 53 -3.66 -1.08 7.10
N SER A 54 -4.15 -0.92 8.31
CA SER A 54 -3.88 -1.85 9.41
C SER A 54 -5.14 -2.17 10.22
N LYS A 55 -5.09 -3.18 11.09
CA LYS A 55 -6.13 -3.49 12.08
C LYS A 55 -5.61 -3.22 13.49
N GLY A 56 -6.55 -3.06 14.44
CA GLY A 56 -6.25 -2.95 15.87
C GLY A 56 -5.41 -1.72 16.19
N GLU A 57 -4.32 -1.94 16.93
CA GLU A 57 -3.48 -0.90 17.53
C GLU A 57 -2.18 -0.61 16.73
N ILE A 58 -2.16 -0.97 15.44
CA ILE A 58 -0.99 -0.75 14.59
C ILE A 58 -1.07 0.63 13.93
N ASN A 59 -0.17 1.54 14.31
CA ASN A 59 -0.03 2.85 13.67
C ASN A 59 0.64 2.75 12.29
N ILE A 60 -0.14 2.53 11.24
CA ILE A 60 0.37 2.41 9.87
C ILE A 60 0.75 3.77 9.25
N ALA A 61 0.25 4.89 9.80
CA ALA A 61 0.66 6.23 9.35
C ALA A 61 2.16 6.46 9.52
N SER A 62 2.75 5.90 10.56
CA SER A 62 4.20 5.97 10.81
C SER A 62 5.04 5.45 9.64
N VAL A 63 4.59 4.42 8.91
CA VAL A 63 5.24 3.94 7.67
C VAL A 63 5.19 5.01 6.60
N ALA A 64 4.02 5.59 6.36
CA ALA A 64 3.81 6.57 5.31
C ALA A 64 4.67 7.83 5.55
N GLU A 65 4.78 8.29 6.79
CA GLU A 65 5.57 9.45 7.19
C GLU A 65 7.07 9.30 6.86
N ARG A 66 7.62 8.08 6.94
CA ARG A 66 9.02 7.80 6.51
C ARG A 66 9.27 8.07 5.03
N TYR A 67 8.21 8.19 4.24
CA TYR A 67 8.24 8.50 2.81
C TYR A 67 7.59 9.85 2.49
N ASN A 68 7.51 10.77 3.47
CA ASN A 68 6.83 12.07 3.35
C ASN A 68 5.35 11.96 2.95
N GLY A 69 4.72 10.84 3.27
CA GLY A 69 3.27 10.65 3.17
C GLY A 69 2.58 10.99 4.49
N GLY A 70 1.39 10.43 4.68
CA GLY A 70 0.63 10.58 5.92
C GLY A 70 -0.75 9.94 5.83
N GLY A 71 -1.57 10.17 6.86
CA GLY A 71 -2.94 9.68 6.93
C GLY A 71 -3.39 9.47 8.38
N HIS A 72 -4.38 8.61 8.55
CA HIS A 72 -4.89 8.18 9.84
C HIS A 72 -4.10 6.98 10.38
N PHE A 73 -4.24 6.77 11.69
CA PHE A 73 -3.59 5.68 12.43
C PHE A 73 -3.68 4.32 11.74
N ASP A 74 -4.85 3.96 11.18
CA ASP A 74 -5.10 2.68 10.52
C ASP A 74 -5.18 2.75 8.98
N MET A 75 -5.02 3.95 8.42
CA MET A 75 -5.19 4.20 6.99
C MET A 75 -4.31 5.35 6.53
N ALA A 76 -3.26 5.04 5.76
CA ALA A 76 -2.31 6.03 5.28
C ALA A 76 -1.89 5.80 3.83
N GLY A 77 -1.14 6.74 3.28
CA GLY A 77 -0.56 6.58 1.96
C GLY A 77 0.68 7.43 1.73
N CYS A 78 1.52 6.96 0.82
CA CYS A 78 2.74 7.65 0.41
C CYS A 78 3.05 7.36 -1.07
N TYR A 79 4.12 7.99 -1.57
CA TYR A 79 4.66 7.70 -2.90
C TYR A 79 6.08 7.20 -2.78
N ILE A 80 6.42 6.17 -3.56
CA ILE A 80 7.78 5.63 -3.64
C ILE A 80 8.22 5.48 -5.10
N PRO A 81 9.53 5.51 -5.39
CA PRO A 81 10.03 5.16 -6.72
C PRO A 81 9.61 3.74 -7.14
N ASN A 82 9.19 3.57 -8.39
CA ASN A 82 8.83 2.28 -8.97
C ASN A 82 10.10 1.43 -9.20
N SER A 83 10.55 0.79 -8.12
CA SER A 83 11.73 -0.07 -8.13
C SER A 83 11.58 -1.20 -7.13
N LYS A 84 12.12 -2.38 -7.46
CA LYS A 84 12.14 -3.53 -6.55
C LYS A 84 12.80 -3.20 -5.21
N LYS A 85 13.86 -2.38 -5.23
CA LYS A 85 14.57 -1.93 -4.04
C LYS A 85 13.63 -1.18 -3.09
N LYS A 86 12.88 -0.19 -3.59
CA LYS A 86 11.98 0.62 -2.75
C LYS A 86 10.77 -0.16 -2.23
N ILE A 87 10.24 -1.09 -3.02
CA ILE A 87 9.19 -2.02 -2.55
C ILE A 87 9.72 -2.84 -1.36
N ARG A 88 10.90 -3.45 -1.48
CA ARG A 88 11.50 -4.23 -0.38
C ARG A 88 11.79 -3.41 0.86
N GLU A 89 12.31 -2.19 0.70
CA GLU A 89 12.56 -1.28 1.83
C GLU A 89 11.26 -0.99 2.59
N LEU A 90 10.15 -0.73 1.88
CA LEU A 90 8.86 -0.46 2.51
C LEU A 90 8.30 -1.71 3.21
N LEU A 91 8.39 -2.89 2.58
CA LEU A 91 7.96 -4.15 3.19
C LEU A 91 8.75 -4.44 4.48
N SER A 92 10.07 -4.34 4.43
CA SER A 92 10.94 -4.56 5.61
C SER A 92 10.69 -3.56 6.73
N LEU A 93 10.46 -2.29 6.39
CA LEU A 93 10.06 -1.28 7.38
C LEU A 93 8.74 -1.66 8.04
N THR A 94 7.75 -2.11 7.26
CA THR A 94 6.42 -2.46 7.77
C THR A 94 6.45 -3.73 8.64
N GLU A 95 7.23 -4.74 8.26
CA GLU A 95 7.48 -5.94 9.06
C GLU A 95 8.10 -5.63 10.42
N GLY A 96 8.92 -4.57 10.50
CA GLY A 96 9.54 -4.13 11.75
C GLY A 96 8.56 -3.55 12.78
N ILE A 97 7.34 -3.19 12.38
CA ILE A 97 6.32 -2.59 13.26
C ILE A 97 5.45 -3.67 13.92
N LEU A 98 5.43 -4.88 13.37
CA LEU A 98 4.75 -6.03 13.96
C LEU A 98 5.60 -6.76 15.03
N ARG A 99 6.86 -6.33 15.24
CA ARG A 99 7.76 -6.89 16.25
C ARG A 99 7.73 -6.04 17.50
#